data_AF-A0A660Z2R0-F1
#
_entry.id   AF-A0A660Z2R0-F1
#
_cell.length_a   1.000
_cell.length_b   1.000
_cell.length_c   1.000
_cell.angle_alpha   90.00
_cell.angle_beta   90.00
_cell.angle_gamma   90.00
#
_symmetry.space_group_name_H-M   'P 1'
#
loop_
_entity.id
_entity.type
_entity.pdbx_description
1 polymer ?
#
loop_
_entity_poly.entity_id
_entity_poly.type
_entity_poly.pdbx_seq_one_letter_code
_entity_poly.pdbx_strand_id
1 'polypeptide(L)'
;YFKKAFDIVNLASSSTNKNGWVPSNKIFSRWGLVSDALNEKYAAFRSDIFDYHYGIDIFAQNKEVGQAKIVELIDGLYDLLERTGIMKSVLIQTFFNAKFGDIKDHLKGYPDQTIFTKLKKIDPSHAGRYDLSSP
;
A
#
# COMPACT_ATOMS: atom_id res chain seq x y z
N TYR A 1 4.45 -15.31 12.32
CA TYR A 1 3.05 -14.82 12.24
C TYR A 1 2.39 -15.16 10.90
N PHE A 2 3.00 -14.78 9.78
CA PHE A 2 2.54 -15.02 8.42
C PHE A 2 2.23 -16.48 8.02
N LYS A 3 2.99 -17.47 8.52
CA LYS A 3 2.72 -18.90 8.28
C LYS A 3 1.33 -19.36 8.74
N LYS A 4 0.87 -18.90 9.92
CA LYS A 4 -0.48 -19.24 10.43
C LYS A 4 -1.59 -18.70 9.52
N ALA A 5 -1.39 -17.52 8.91
CA ALA A 5 -2.37 -16.97 7.97
C ALA A 5 -2.47 -17.83 6.70
N PHE A 6 -1.34 -18.34 6.21
CA PHE A 6 -1.31 -19.26 5.07
C PHE A 6 -2.06 -20.58 5.38
N ASP A 7 -1.81 -21.15 6.56
CA ASP A 7 -2.46 -22.40 6.99
C ASP A 7 -3.99 -22.25 7.10
N ILE A 8 -4.47 -21.12 7.61
CA ILE A 8 -5.91 -20.79 7.68
C ILE A 8 -6.52 -20.65 6.28
N VAL A 9 -5.83 -19.99 5.34
CA VAL A 9 -6.30 -19.84 3.96
C VAL A 9 -6.43 -21.21 3.28
N ASN A 10 -5.43 -22.07 3.44
CA ASN A 10 -5.45 -23.42 2.88
C ASN A 10 -6.61 -24.24 3.45
N LEU A 11 -6.80 -24.20 4.78
CA LEU A 11 -7.93 -24.86 5.42
C LEU A 11 -9.28 -24.35 4.89
N ALA A 12 -9.46 -23.02 4.84
CA ALA A 12 -10.70 -22.38 4.37
C ALA A 12 -11.02 -22.67 2.90
N SER A 13 -10.00 -22.84 2.04
CA SER A 13 -10.16 -23.17 0.62
C SER A 13 -10.83 -24.53 0.37
N SER A 14 -10.69 -25.47 1.32
CA SER A 14 -11.31 -26.81 1.28
C SER A 14 -12.74 -26.86 1.85
N SER A 15 -13.23 -25.74 2.39
CA SER A 15 -14.54 -25.68 3.05
C SER A 15 -15.70 -25.48 2.07
N THR A 16 -16.92 -25.82 2.50
CA THR A 16 -18.16 -25.59 1.75
C THR A 16 -18.40 -24.09 1.46
N ASN A 17 -17.89 -23.20 2.30
CA ASN A 17 -17.99 -21.73 2.16
C ASN A 17 -16.69 -21.10 1.61
N LYS A 18 -16.09 -21.73 0.60
CA LYS A 18 -14.81 -21.32 -0.02
C LYS A 18 -14.79 -19.96 -0.74
N ASN A 19 -15.93 -19.31 -0.92
CA ASN A 19 -16.04 -18.04 -1.66
C ASN A 19 -15.15 -16.95 -1.03
N GLY A 20 -14.19 -16.43 -1.80
CA GLY A 20 -13.23 -15.42 -1.36
C GLY A 20 -11.99 -15.96 -0.64
N TRP A 21 -11.94 -17.27 -0.35
CA TRP A 21 -10.78 -18.00 0.20
C TRP A 21 -10.02 -18.82 -0.86
N VAL A 22 -10.56 -18.88 -2.08
CA VAL A 22 -9.93 -19.48 -3.26
C VAL A 22 -9.46 -18.38 -4.23
N PRO A 23 -8.49 -18.68 -5.12
CA PRO A 23 -8.16 -17.81 -6.24
C PRO A 23 -9.43 -17.48 -7.04
N SER A 24 -9.63 -16.21 -7.35
CA SER A 24 -10.76 -15.76 -8.16
C SER A 24 -10.37 -14.55 -8.98
N ASN A 25 -11.07 -14.32 -10.08
CA ASN A 25 -10.90 -13.11 -10.90
C ASN A 25 -11.48 -11.84 -10.24
N LYS A 26 -11.96 -11.93 -8.99
CA LYS A 26 -12.44 -10.74 -8.26
C LYS A 26 -11.24 -9.89 -7.85
N ILE A 27 -11.39 -8.57 -8.03
CA ILE A 27 -10.37 -7.56 -7.75
C ILE A 27 -9.92 -7.60 -6.28
N PHE A 28 -10.83 -7.95 -5.35
CA PHE A 28 -10.53 -8.15 -3.94
C PHE A 28 -10.93 -9.55 -3.48
N SER A 29 -9.99 -10.27 -2.85
CA SER A 29 -10.25 -11.55 -2.18
C SER A 29 -9.36 -11.69 -0.95
N ARG A 30 -9.84 -12.43 0.07
CA ARG A 30 -9.04 -12.72 1.28
C ARG A 30 -7.80 -13.52 0.92
N TRP A 31 -7.96 -14.47 -0.01
CA TRP A 31 -6.84 -15.21 -0.59
C TRP A 31 -5.80 -14.27 -1.22
N GLY A 32 -6.22 -13.32 -2.07
CA GLY A 32 -5.31 -12.38 -2.73
C GLY A 32 -4.57 -11.48 -1.74
N LEU A 33 -5.27 -10.97 -0.71
CA LEU A 33 -4.64 -10.17 0.34
C LEU A 33 -3.57 -10.96 1.10
N VAL A 34 -3.88 -12.18 1.53
CA VAL A 34 -2.93 -13.02 2.27
C VAL A 34 -1.79 -13.45 1.35
N SER A 35 -2.09 -13.87 0.12
CA SER A 35 -1.08 -14.27 -0.86
C SER A 35 -0.08 -13.14 -1.14
N ASP A 36 -0.57 -11.91 -1.37
CA ASP A 36 0.29 -10.75 -1.51
C ASP A 36 1.05 -10.45 -0.22
N ALA A 37 0.39 -10.42 0.94
CA ALA A 37 1.04 -10.15 2.22
C ALA A 37 2.20 -11.12 2.53
N LEU A 38 2.11 -12.36 2.06
CA LEU A 38 3.13 -13.40 2.26
C LEU A 38 4.19 -13.44 1.17
N ASN A 39 3.95 -12.80 0.04
CA ASN A 39 4.88 -12.85 -1.09
C ASN A 39 6.14 -12.04 -0.78
N GLU A 40 7.29 -12.61 -1.09
CA GLU A 40 8.60 -12.00 -0.83
C GLU A 40 8.78 -10.68 -1.58
N LYS A 41 8.14 -10.51 -2.74
CA LYS A 41 8.21 -9.26 -3.51
C LYS A 41 7.70 -8.04 -2.74
N TYR A 42 6.84 -8.23 -1.72
CA TYR A 42 6.34 -7.16 -0.86
C TYR A 42 7.08 -7.07 0.49
N ALA A 43 8.23 -7.74 0.65
CA ALA A 43 8.99 -7.69 1.90
C ALA A 43 9.41 -6.27 2.29
N ALA A 44 9.95 -5.50 1.34
CA ALA A 44 10.29 -4.10 1.55
C ALA A 44 9.06 -3.27 1.95
N PHE A 45 7.97 -3.39 1.18
CA PHE A 45 6.72 -2.68 1.48
C PHE A 45 6.18 -2.97 2.89
N ARG A 46 6.31 -4.21 3.39
CA ARG A 46 5.91 -4.52 4.78
C ARG A 46 6.71 -3.74 5.83
N SER A 47 8.01 -3.53 5.58
CA SER A 47 8.85 -2.69 6.44
C SER A 47 8.49 -1.22 6.27
N ASP A 48 8.29 -0.76 5.04
CA ASP A 48 7.95 0.65 4.74
C ASP A 48 6.63 1.07 5.39
N ILE A 49 5.67 0.15 5.57
CA ILE A 49 4.44 0.43 6.32
C ILE A 49 4.76 0.84 7.77
N PHE A 50 5.73 0.19 8.42
CA PHE A 50 6.12 0.55 9.78
C PHE A 50 6.74 1.95 9.82
N ASP A 51 7.68 2.21 8.91
CA ASP A 51 8.36 3.50 8.83
C ASP A 51 7.39 4.65 8.46
N TYR A 52 6.40 4.37 7.61
CA TYR A 52 5.31 5.29 7.31
C TYR A 52 4.53 5.67 8.57
N HIS A 53 4.10 4.70 9.38
CA HIS A 53 3.33 4.99 10.60
C HIS A 53 4.19 5.76 11.62
N TYR A 54 5.47 5.42 11.77
CA TYR A 54 6.40 6.21 12.57
C TYR A 54 6.52 7.66 12.05
N GLY A 55 6.56 7.83 10.73
CA GLY A 55 6.52 9.14 10.07
C GLY A 55 5.29 9.97 10.44
N ILE A 56 4.11 9.33 10.47
CA ILE A 56 2.88 9.98 10.92
C ILE A 56 2.97 10.39 12.40
N ASP A 57 3.48 9.51 13.26
CA ASP A 57 3.59 9.79 14.70
C ASP A 57 4.52 10.98 15.01
N ILE A 58 5.62 11.09 14.26
CA ILE A 58 6.59 12.17 14.47
C ILE A 58 6.24 13.46 13.74
N PHE A 59 5.30 13.43 12.79
CA PHE A 59 4.97 14.58 11.94
C PHE A 59 4.58 15.82 12.74
N ALA A 60 3.83 15.66 13.83
CA ALA A 60 3.42 16.77 14.69
C ALA A 60 4.60 17.44 15.42
N GLN A 61 5.69 16.70 15.62
CA GLN A 61 6.91 17.19 16.28
C GLN A 61 7.93 17.72 15.27
N ASN A 62 8.05 17.03 14.12
CA ASN A 62 8.95 17.37 13.04
C ASN A 62 8.31 16.99 11.70
N LYS A 63 7.78 18.01 11.02
CA LYS A 63 7.06 17.86 9.76
C LYS A 63 7.97 17.30 8.68
N GLU A 64 9.19 17.80 8.58
CA GLU A 64 10.14 17.43 7.53
C GLU A 64 10.52 15.95 7.61
N VAL A 65 10.79 15.46 8.83
CA VAL A 65 11.09 14.04 9.07
C VAL A 65 9.86 13.17 8.78
N GLY A 66 8.68 13.60 9.23
CA GLY A 66 7.44 12.86 8.96
C GLY A 66 7.15 12.74 7.46
N GLN A 67 7.28 13.85 6.72
CA GLN A 67 7.11 13.87 5.26
C GLN A 67 8.16 13.01 4.55
N ALA A 68 9.41 13.03 4.99
CA ALA A 68 10.47 12.19 4.41
C ALA A 68 10.11 10.70 4.48
N LYS A 69 9.55 10.23 5.61
CA LYS A 69 9.10 8.83 5.74
C LYS A 69 7.93 8.46 4.83
N ILE A 70 7.00 9.40 4.60
CA ILE A 70 5.92 9.17 3.62
C ILE A 70 6.49 9.12 2.20
N VAL A 71 7.48 9.96 1.88
CA VAL A 71 8.13 9.97 0.56
C VAL A 71 8.93 8.70 0.30
N GLU A 72 9.68 8.22 1.30
CA GLU A 72 10.42 6.95 1.23
C GLU A 72 9.48 5.78 0.85
N LEU A 73 8.29 5.71 1.46
CA LEU A 73 7.27 4.73 1.10
C LEU A 73 6.83 4.86 -0.37
N ILE A 74 6.57 6.08 -0.85
CA ILE A 74 6.11 6.33 -2.22
C ILE A 74 7.19 5.94 -3.22
N ASP A 75 8.44 6.28 -2.95
CA ASP A 75 9.57 5.94 -3.82
C ASP A 75 9.80 4.42 -3.86
N GLY A 76 9.80 3.76 -2.70
CA GLY A 76 9.92 2.30 -2.63
C GLY A 76 8.81 1.56 -3.39
N LEU A 77 7.58 2.06 -3.28
CA LEU A 77 6.44 1.53 -4.04
C LEU A 77 6.53 1.82 -5.55
N TYR A 78 7.05 2.99 -5.93
CA TYR A 78 7.28 3.32 -7.33
C TYR A 78 8.31 2.37 -7.96
N ASP A 79 9.42 2.15 -7.27
CA ASP A 79 10.46 1.23 -7.72
C ASP A 79 9.93 -0.21 -7.82
N LEU A 80 9.11 -0.62 -6.85
CA LEU A 80 8.45 -1.93 -6.89
C LEU A 80 7.49 -2.06 -8.07
N LEU A 81 6.74 -0.99 -8.40
CA LEU A 81 5.87 -0.92 -9.58
C LEU A 81 6.66 -1.10 -10.86
N GLU A 82 7.73 -0.34 -11.06
CA GLU A 82 8.57 -0.39 -12.26
C GLU A 82 9.21 -1.78 -12.42
N ARG A 83 9.63 -2.42 -11.32
CA ARG A 83 10.28 -3.73 -11.35
C ARG A 83 9.33 -4.91 -11.54
N THR A 84 8.12 -4.85 -10.98
CA THR A 84 7.27 -6.05 -10.82
C THR A 84 5.82 -5.90 -11.25
N GLY A 85 5.36 -4.70 -11.59
CA GLY A 85 3.99 -4.45 -12.05
C GLY A 85 2.94 -4.72 -10.97
N ILE A 86 2.92 -3.91 -9.91
CA ILE A 86 2.05 -4.10 -8.73
C ILE A 86 0.59 -3.66 -8.86
N MET A 87 0.15 -3.15 -10.03
CA MET A 87 -1.18 -2.53 -10.19
C MET A 87 -2.37 -3.41 -9.76
N LYS A 88 -2.22 -4.73 -9.79
CA LYS A 88 -3.26 -5.70 -9.41
C LYS A 88 -3.12 -6.23 -7.98
N SER A 89 -2.22 -5.66 -7.17
CA SER A 89 -2.00 -6.12 -5.81
C SER A 89 -3.17 -5.76 -4.89
N VAL A 90 -3.78 -6.78 -4.30
CA VAL A 90 -4.86 -6.60 -3.32
C VAL A 90 -4.30 -5.94 -2.06
N LEU A 91 -3.09 -6.28 -1.66
CA LEU A 91 -2.43 -5.71 -0.49
C LEU A 91 -2.24 -4.19 -0.65
N ILE A 92 -1.68 -3.76 -1.77
CA ILE A 92 -1.39 -2.34 -2.01
C ILE A 92 -2.66 -1.54 -2.20
N GLN A 93 -3.64 -2.07 -2.94
CA GLN A 93 -4.95 -1.43 -3.06
C GLN A 93 -5.64 -1.29 -1.69
N THR A 94 -5.55 -2.31 -0.83
CA THR A 94 -6.11 -2.26 0.53
C THR A 94 -5.45 -1.17 1.36
N PHE A 95 -4.12 -1.04 1.26
CA PHE A 95 -3.38 0.01 1.95
C PHE A 95 -3.82 1.41 1.49
N PHE A 96 -3.84 1.66 0.17
CA PHE A 96 -4.23 2.97 -0.36
C PHE A 96 -5.70 3.31 -0.06
N ASN A 97 -6.62 2.36 -0.17
CA ASN A 97 -8.03 2.58 0.23
C ASN A 97 -8.16 3.07 1.69
N ALA A 98 -7.26 2.64 2.58
CA ALA A 98 -7.25 3.06 3.97
C ALA A 98 -6.47 4.37 4.22
N LYS A 99 -5.40 4.63 3.46
CA LYS A 99 -4.38 5.64 3.79
C LYS A 99 -4.18 6.75 2.77
N PHE A 100 -4.86 6.73 1.62
CA PHE A 100 -4.70 7.78 0.60
C PHE A 100 -5.02 9.18 1.16
N GLY A 101 -6.02 9.30 2.03
CA GLY A 101 -6.41 10.56 2.67
C GLY A 101 -5.30 11.12 3.55
N ASP A 102 -4.78 10.30 4.46
CA ASP A 102 -3.66 10.65 5.34
C ASP A 102 -2.45 11.08 4.52
N ILE A 103 -2.05 10.31 3.50
CA ILE A 103 -0.90 10.64 2.63
C ILE A 103 -1.11 11.99 1.94
N LYS A 104 -2.29 12.19 1.33
CA LYS A 104 -2.65 13.42 0.63
C LYS A 104 -2.58 14.65 1.54
N ASP A 105 -3.07 14.53 2.78
CA ASP A 105 -3.15 15.65 3.71
C ASP A 105 -1.77 15.99 4.29
N HIS A 106 -0.96 14.98 4.63
CA HIS A 106 0.38 15.20 5.19
C HIS A 106 1.40 15.68 4.14
N LEU A 107 1.18 15.37 2.85
CA LEU A 107 2.00 15.87 1.76
C LEU A 107 1.50 17.18 1.14
N LYS A 108 0.43 17.78 1.66
CA LYS A 108 -0.08 19.04 1.11
C LYS A 108 1.00 20.13 1.14
N GLY A 109 1.30 20.71 -0.01
CA GLY A 109 2.35 21.73 -0.17
C GLY A 109 3.78 21.20 -0.04
N TYR A 110 3.99 19.88 -0.15
CA TYR A 110 5.34 19.30 -0.22
C TYR A 110 6.08 19.84 -1.47
N PRO A 111 7.35 20.25 -1.36
CA PRO A 111 8.04 21.00 -2.42
C PRO A 111 8.27 20.19 -3.70
N ASP A 112 8.62 18.90 -3.58
CA ASP A 112 8.87 18.05 -4.73
C ASP A 112 7.56 17.50 -5.32
N GLN A 113 7.15 18.09 -6.44
CA GLN A 113 5.93 17.71 -7.15
C GLN A 113 6.03 16.36 -7.89
N THR A 114 7.24 15.84 -8.10
CA THR A 114 7.42 14.57 -8.81
C THR A 114 6.82 13.40 -8.01
N ILE A 115 6.76 13.54 -6.68
CA ILE A 115 6.13 12.57 -5.77
C ILE A 115 4.65 12.36 -6.09
N PHE A 116 3.88 13.41 -6.38
CA PHE A 116 2.47 13.25 -6.76
C PHE A 116 2.32 12.55 -8.11
N THR A 117 3.28 12.71 -9.02
CA THR A 117 3.29 11.98 -10.28
C THR A 117 3.54 10.49 -10.06
N LYS A 118 4.47 10.12 -9.17
CA LYS A 118 4.71 8.73 -8.76
C LYS A 118 3.47 8.15 -8.08
N LEU A 119 2.88 8.89 -7.15
CA LEU A 119 1.69 8.48 -6.39
C LEU A 119 0.50 8.18 -7.30
N LYS A 120 0.26 9.02 -8.33
CA LYS A 120 -0.78 8.77 -9.34
C LYS A 120 -0.55 7.52 -10.18
N LYS A 121 0.70 7.09 -10.37
CA LYS A 121 1.03 5.84 -11.09
C LYS A 121 0.87 4.61 -10.20
N ILE A 122 1.23 4.72 -8.92
CA ILE A 122 1.10 3.62 -7.95
C ILE A 122 -0.36 3.39 -7.57
N ASP A 123 -1.11 4.49 -7.39
CA ASP A 123 -2.52 4.49 -7.00
C ASP A 123 -3.38 5.32 -7.97
N PRO A 124 -3.67 4.78 -9.16
CA PRO A 124 -4.48 5.46 -10.16
C PRO A 124 -5.93 5.67 -9.70
N SER A 125 -6.42 4.87 -8.74
CA SER A 125 -7.81 4.92 -8.28
C SER A 125 -8.15 6.21 -7.50
N HIS A 126 -7.15 6.82 -6.87
CA HIS A 126 -7.28 8.08 -6.15
C HIS A 126 -6.58 9.26 -6.84
N ALA A 127 -6.19 9.12 -8.12
CA ALA A 127 -5.36 10.11 -8.82
C ALA A 127 -5.90 11.54 -8.73
N GLY A 128 -7.21 11.73 -8.98
CA GLY A 128 -7.85 13.06 -8.91
C GLY A 128 -7.94 13.65 -7.50
N ARG A 129 -7.69 12.87 -6.44
CA ARG A 129 -7.58 13.39 -5.07
C ARG A 129 -6.21 13.98 -4.81
N TYR A 130 -5.16 13.44 -5.43
CA TYR A 130 -3.79 13.92 -5.26
C TYR A 130 -3.56 15.28 -5.92
N ASP A 131 -4.28 15.58 -7.01
CA ASP A 131 -4.21 16.87 -7.67
C ASP A 131 -4.63 18.04 -6.76
N LEU A 132 -5.46 17.79 -5.74
CA LEU A 132 -5.88 18.80 -4.75
C LEU A 132 -4.79 19.15 -3.72
N SER A 133 -3.73 18.35 -3.65
CA SER A 133 -2.60 18.55 -2.73
C SER A 133 -1.36 19.13 -3.40
N SER A 134 -1.33 19.12 -4.73
CA SER A 134 -0.38 19.92 -5.52
C SER A 134 -0.67 21.40 -5.27
N PRO A 135 0.36 22.24 -5.07
CA PRO A 135 0.20 23.69 -5.00
C PRO A 135 -0.38 24.28 -6.28
#